data_AF-A0A418YGM0-F1
#
_entry.id   AF-A0A418YGM0-F1
#
_cell.length_a   1.000
_cell.length_b   1.000
_cell.length_c   1.000
_cell.angle_alpha   90.00
_cell.angle_beta   90.00
_cell.angle_gamma   90.00
#
_symmetry.space_group_name_H-M   'P 1'
#
loop_
_entity.id
_entity.type
_entity.pdbx_description
1 polymer ?
#
loop_
_entity_poly.entity_id
_entity_poly.type
_entity_poly.pdbx_seq_one_letter_code
_entity_poly.pdbx_strand_id
1 'polypeptide(L)'
;MKRLLLASLLALSTLPAYTQTFDDTDDILARASQIENIEYQMMVQRAAQTAIHFMPAVTQIDFLKATRRDLGGDFHDVVYVNEPFGSEKGFLTANDTTAYAWATTTSKNGPIVIEVPAATDKVNYFGSVVNQWEVPITDVGYKGADKGKGGKYVFLPPNYDNKLGSKQELENQGYLVFETDTYLYGFSFRPSLTNGATDKDAGDVTIHPRAIDVCLC
;
A
#
# COMPACT_ATOMS: atom_id res chain seq x y z
N MET A 1 -56.72 -53.51 41.23
CA MET A 1 -56.01 -53.89 40.00
C MET A 1 -55.54 -52.61 39.29
N LYS A 2 -54.22 -52.53 39.03
CA LYS A 2 -53.44 -51.66 38.12
C LYS A 2 -53.72 -50.14 38.06
N ARG A 3 -52.81 -49.37 38.70
CA ARG A 3 -52.53 -47.95 38.43
C ARG A 3 -51.76 -47.84 37.09
N LEU A 4 -52.22 -47.04 36.15
CA LEU A 4 -51.44 -46.68 34.95
C LEU A 4 -50.70 -45.36 35.20
N LEU A 5 -49.37 -45.41 35.20
CA LEU A 5 -48.49 -44.25 35.12
C LEU A 5 -48.45 -43.76 33.67
N LEU A 6 -48.80 -42.50 33.43
CA LEU A 6 -48.46 -41.81 32.18
C LEU A 6 -47.01 -41.34 32.28
N ALA A 7 -46.11 -41.93 31.49
CA ALA A 7 -44.77 -41.42 31.27
C ALA A 7 -44.81 -40.42 30.11
N SER A 8 -44.51 -39.16 30.38
CA SER A 8 -44.31 -38.13 29.36
C SER A 8 -42.94 -38.30 28.70
N LEU A 9 -42.89 -38.76 27.46
CA LEU A 9 -41.68 -38.69 26.64
C LEU A 9 -41.48 -37.25 26.15
N LEU A 10 -40.45 -36.56 26.68
CA LEU A 10 -39.89 -35.39 26.00
C LEU A 10 -39.08 -35.90 24.80
N ALA A 11 -39.56 -35.61 23.58
CA ALA A 11 -38.73 -35.73 22.39
C ALA A 11 -37.78 -34.52 22.33
N LEU A 12 -36.49 -34.74 22.61
CA LEU A 12 -35.46 -33.76 22.27
C LEU A 12 -35.32 -33.76 20.74
N SER A 13 -35.81 -32.71 20.08
CA SER A 13 -35.47 -32.44 18.69
C SER A 13 -34.01 -31.96 18.64
N THR A 14 -33.10 -32.85 18.25
CA THR A 14 -31.74 -32.46 17.86
C THR A 14 -31.83 -31.69 16.55
N LEU A 15 -31.68 -30.37 16.60
CA LEU A 15 -31.42 -29.59 15.39
C LEU A 15 -30.10 -30.08 14.78
N PRO A 16 -30.00 -30.23 13.45
CA PRO A 16 -28.73 -30.56 12.83
C PRO A 16 -27.72 -29.46 13.16
N ALA A 17 -26.57 -29.85 13.72
CA ALA A 17 -25.46 -28.93 13.89
C ALA A 17 -25.03 -28.46 12.50
N TYR A 18 -25.24 -27.17 12.19
CA TYR A 18 -24.64 -26.56 11.02
C TYR A 18 -23.13 -26.57 11.25
N THR A 19 -22.42 -27.50 10.63
CA THR A 19 -20.96 -27.47 10.64
C THR A 19 -20.56 -26.24 9.85
N GLN A 20 -20.16 -25.15 10.54
CA GLN A 20 -19.50 -24.05 9.86
C GLN A 20 -18.18 -24.59 9.32
N THR A 21 -18.15 -24.85 8.02
CA THR A 21 -16.91 -25.03 7.30
C THR A 21 -16.41 -23.65 6.90
N PHE A 22 -15.13 -23.37 7.17
CA PHE A 22 -14.44 -22.19 6.63
C PHE A 22 -13.89 -22.46 5.21
N ASP A 23 -14.28 -23.59 4.61
CA ASP A 23 -13.90 -23.94 3.25
C ASP A 23 -14.79 -23.23 2.22
N ASP A 24 -14.45 -21.97 1.94
CA ASP A 24 -15.03 -21.18 0.85
C ASP A 24 -14.32 -21.45 -0.49
N THR A 25 -13.59 -22.56 -0.62
CA THR A 25 -12.75 -22.87 -1.81
C THR A 25 -13.42 -23.80 -2.82
N ASP A 26 -14.70 -24.16 -2.59
CA ASP A 26 -15.44 -25.15 -3.38
C ASP A 26 -14.68 -26.50 -3.48
N ASP A 27 -14.20 -27.00 -2.34
CA ASP A 27 -13.44 -28.26 -2.21
C ASP A 27 -12.26 -28.36 -3.19
N ILE A 28 -11.45 -27.29 -3.22
CA ILE A 28 -10.34 -27.18 -4.17
C ILE A 28 -9.33 -28.32 -4.02
N LEU A 29 -9.16 -28.84 -2.80
CA LEU A 29 -8.20 -29.90 -2.50
C LEU A 29 -8.66 -31.24 -3.10
N ALA A 30 -9.94 -31.62 -2.95
CA ALA A 30 -10.43 -32.84 -3.58
C ALA A 30 -10.37 -32.73 -5.11
N ARG A 31 -10.76 -31.59 -5.68
CA ARG A 31 -10.67 -31.36 -7.13
C ARG A 31 -9.24 -31.42 -7.65
N ALA A 32 -8.30 -30.78 -6.97
CA ALA A 32 -6.89 -30.80 -7.35
C ALA A 32 -6.29 -32.22 -7.29
N SER A 33 -6.73 -33.05 -6.34
CA SER A 33 -6.25 -34.43 -6.18
C SER A 33 -6.61 -35.36 -7.35
N GLN A 34 -7.67 -35.04 -8.10
CA GLN A 34 -8.10 -35.84 -9.26
C GLN A 34 -7.27 -35.56 -10.52
N ILE A 35 -6.38 -34.56 -10.51
CA ILE A 35 -5.65 -34.15 -11.71
C ILE A 35 -4.26 -34.81 -11.72
N GLU A 36 -4.10 -35.84 -12.54
CA GLU A 36 -2.84 -36.61 -12.65
C GLU A 36 -1.86 -36.07 -13.70
N ASN A 37 -2.29 -35.13 -14.55
CA ASN A 37 -1.45 -34.60 -15.63
C ASN A 37 -0.28 -33.76 -15.06
N ILE A 38 0.95 -34.23 -15.26
CA ILE A 38 2.15 -33.59 -14.69
C ILE A 38 2.39 -32.17 -15.20
N GLU A 39 2.10 -31.87 -16.46
CA GLU A 39 2.26 -30.52 -17.02
C GLU A 39 1.30 -29.54 -16.36
N TYR A 40 0.05 -29.98 -16.12
CA TYR A 40 -0.92 -29.19 -15.39
C TYR A 40 -0.48 -28.97 -13.93
N GLN A 41 -0.02 -30.02 -13.24
CA GLN A 41 0.46 -29.90 -11.86
C GLN A 41 1.66 -28.92 -11.76
N MET A 42 2.60 -29.00 -12.70
CA MET A 42 3.73 -28.07 -12.79
C MET A 42 3.27 -26.64 -13.03
N MET A 43 2.28 -26.43 -13.90
CA MET A 43 1.69 -25.11 -14.14
C MET A 43 1.08 -24.55 -12.84
N VAL A 44 0.29 -25.33 -12.10
CA VAL A 44 -0.32 -24.91 -10.84
C VAL A 44 0.74 -24.54 -9.80
N GLN A 45 1.77 -25.37 -9.64
CA GLN A 45 2.87 -25.09 -8.71
C GLN A 45 3.60 -23.80 -9.06
N ARG A 46 3.92 -23.59 -10.34
CA ARG A 46 4.56 -22.35 -10.82
C ARG A 46 3.65 -21.15 -10.59
N ALA A 47 2.36 -21.26 -10.90
CA ALA A 47 1.39 -20.18 -10.69
C ALA A 47 1.29 -19.79 -9.21
N ALA A 48 1.25 -20.77 -8.30
CA ALA A 48 1.22 -20.51 -6.86
C ALA A 48 2.49 -19.81 -6.38
N GLN A 49 3.68 -20.27 -6.81
CA GLN A 49 4.95 -19.62 -6.47
C GLN A 49 5.04 -18.20 -7.05
N THR A 50 4.59 -17.99 -8.28
CA THR A 50 4.49 -16.66 -8.89
C THR A 50 3.57 -15.75 -8.09
N ALA A 51 2.38 -16.21 -7.71
CA ALA A 51 1.44 -15.41 -6.91
C ALA A 51 2.06 -14.95 -5.58
N ILE A 52 2.77 -15.84 -4.89
CA ILE A 52 3.47 -15.51 -3.64
C ILE A 52 4.63 -14.53 -3.90
N HIS A 53 5.45 -14.80 -4.92
CA HIS A 53 6.63 -13.99 -5.23
C HIS A 53 6.26 -12.54 -5.59
N PHE A 54 5.22 -12.35 -6.39
CA PHE A 54 4.79 -11.03 -6.87
C PHE A 54 3.83 -10.31 -5.91
N MET A 55 3.47 -10.90 -4.77
CA MET A 55 2.52 -10.31 -3.83
C MET A 55 2.85 -8.86 -3.44
N PRO A 56 4.10 -8.49 -3.11
CA PRO A 56 4.43 -7.08 -2.81
C PRO A 56 4.24 -6.16 -4.02
N ALA A 57 4.61 -6.63 -5.21
CA ALA A 57 4.53 -5.83 -6.44
C ALA A 57 3.11 -5.52 -6.89
N VAL A 58 2.13 -6.34 -6.50
CA VAL A 58 0.71 -6.09 -6.77
C VAL A 58 0.21 -4.87 -6.01
N THR A 59 0.74 -4.58 -4.82
CA THR A 59 0.33 -3.44 -3.97
C THR A 59 0.37 -2.11 -4.73
N GLN A 60 1.51 -1.77 -5.34
CA GLN A 60 1.65 -0.51 -6.10
C GLN A 60 0.72 -0.43 -7.32
N ILE A 61 0.50 -1.57 -7.98
CA ILE A 61 -0.41 -1.64 -9.13
C ILE A 61 -1.86 -1.42 -8.69
N ASP A 62 -2.25 -1.99 -7.55
CA ASP A 62 -3.61 -1.84 -7.04
C ASP A 62 -3.85 -0.44 -6.45
N PHE A 63 -2.85 0.19 -5.82
CA PHE A 63 -2.92 1.62 -5.48
C PHE A 63 -3.16 2.49 -6.71
N LEU A 64 -2.38 2.31 -7.78
CA LEU A 64 -2.56 3.07 -9.01
C LEU A 64 -3.94 2.83 -9.65
N LYS A 65 -4.42 1.59 -9.67
CA LYS A 65 -5.76 1.28 -10.19
C LYS A 65 -6.85 1.94 -9.34
N ALA A 66 -6.74 1.90 -8.01
CA ALA A 66 -7.69 2.56 -7.12
C ALA A 66 -7.68 4.07 -7.34
N THR A 67 -6.50 4.70 -7.40
CA THR A 67 -6.37 6.14 -7.71
C THR A 67 -7.02 6.50 -9.04
N ARG A 68 -6.81 5.71 -10.09
CA ARG A 68 -7.44 5.93 -11.41
C ARG A 68 -8.95 5.76 -11.38
N ARG A 69 -9.42 4.68 -10.73
CA ARG A 69 -10.83 4.29 -10.71
C ARG A 69 -11.66 5.26 -9.88
N ASP A 70 -11.19 5.61 -8.69
CA ASP A 70 -12.00 6.28 -7.67
C ASP A 70 -11.71 7.78 -7.59
N LEU A 71 -10.49 8.21 -7.95
CA LEU A 71 -10.03 9.59 -7.77
C LEU A 71 -9.73 10.31 -9.10
N GLY A 72 -9.75 9.59 -10.22
CA GLY A 72 -9.43 10.14 -11.54
C GLY A 72 -7.98 10.58 -11.72
N GLY A 73 -7.09 10.20 -10.80
CA GLY A 73 -5.66 10.50 -10.88
C GLY A 73 -4.88 9.46 -11.70
N ASP A 74 -3.59 9.70 -11.86
CA ASP A 74 -2.67 8.78 -12.53
C ASP A 74 -1.31 8.73 -11.80
N PHE A 75 -0.30 8.12 -12.43
CA PHE A 75 1.07 8.21 -11.99
C PHE A 75 1.46 9.64 -11.66
N HIS A 76 2.28 9.79 -10.61
CA HIS A 76 2.81 11.07 -10.13
C HIS A 76 1.80 11.99 -9.44
N ASP A 77 0.51 11.70 -9.49
CA ASP A 77 -0.46 12.44 -8.70
C ASP A 77 -0.40 11.97 -7.24
N VAL A 78 -0.31 12.93 -6.32
CA VAL A 78 -0.27 12.64 -4.88
C VAL A 78 -1.69 12.64 -4.36
N VAL A 79 -2.10 11.52 -3.79
CA VAL A 79 -3.36 11.41 -3.07
C VAL A 79 -3.12 11.81 -1.63
N TYR A 80 -3.89 12.79 -1.18
CA TYR A 80 -3.94 13.14 0.23
C TYR A 80 -5.31 12.78 0.80
N VAL A 81 -5.30 12.11 1.95
CA VAL A 81 -6.50 11.83 2.72
C VAL A 81 -6.43 12.63 4.01
N ASN A 82 -7.38 13.53 4.19
CA ASN A 82 -7.41 14.50 5.28
C ASN A 82 -8.06 13.98 6.57
N GLU A 83 -8.39 12.69 6.64
CA GLU A 83 -8.89 12.01 7.84
C GLU A 83 -8.30 10.58 7.91
N PRO A 84 -8.14 10.01 9.12
CA PRO A 84 -7.69 8.63 9.26
C PRO A 84 -8.66 7.62 8.63
N PHE A 85 -8.13 6.47 8.20
CA PHE A 85 -8.96 5.41 7.62
C PHE A 85 -9.75 4.65 8.68
N GLY A 86 -11.05 4.45 8.41
CA GLY A 86 -11.86 3.44 9.09
C GLY A 86 -11.67 2.03 8.50
N SER A 87 -12.12 1.00 9.21
CA SER A 87 -11.97 -0.41 8.80
C SER A 87 -12.80 -0.78 7.56
N GLU A 88 -13.79 0.04 7.23
CA GLU A 88 -14.60 -0.07 6.03
C GLU A 88 -13.89 0.40 4.76
N LYS A 89 -12.79 1.16 4.90
CA LYS A 89 -11.99 1.64 3.78
C LYS A 89 -10.95 0.54 3.49
N GLY A 90 -10.96 -0.01 2.29
CA GLY A 90 -10.15 -1.18 1.87
C GLY A 90 -8.63 -0.95 1.80
N PHE A 91 -8.08 -0.12 2.67
CA PHE A 91 -6.66 0.15 2.81
C PHE A 91 -6.04 -0.88 3.78
N LEU A 92 -5.04 -1.63 3.30
CA LEU A 92 -4.47 -2.74 4.05
C LEU A 92 -3.81 -2.26 5.35
N THR A 93 -4.34 -2.68 6.49
CA THR A 93 -3.80 -2.40 7.84
C THR A 93 -3.50 -0.92 8.08
N ALA A 94 -4.40 -0.04 7.62
CA ALA A 94 -4.24 1.39 7.79
C ALA A 94 -4.13 1.80 9.26
N ASN A 95 -3.40 2.88 9.51
CA ASN A 95 -3.45 3.56 10.78
C ASN A 95 -4.77 4.34 10.91
N ASP A 96 -5.41 4.23 12.07
CA ASP A 96 -6.72 4.80 12.40
C ASP A 96 -6.65 6.15 13.13
N THR A 97 -5.45 6.74 13.24
CA THR A 97 -5.21 7.98 14.00
C THR A 97 -4.45 9.05 13.23
N THR A 98 -3.95 8.76 12.02
CA THR A 98 -3.12 9.70 11.23
C THR A 98 -3.54 9.68 9.77
N ALA A 99 -3.56 10.87 9.15
CA ALA A 99 -3.73 11.03 7.71
C ALA A 99 -2.60 10.36 6.90
N TYR A 100 -2.85 10.20 5.60
CA TYR A 100 -1.89 9.65 4.65
C TYR A 100 -1.74 10.54 3.41
N ALA A 101 -0.50 10.66 2.94
CA ALA A 101 -0.16 11.12 1.61
C ALA A 101 0.53 9.99 0.87
N TRP A 102 -0.01 9.53 -0.26
CA TRP A 102 0.65 8.49 -1.06
C TRP A 102 0.66 8.83 -2.55
N ALA A 103 1.58 8.23 -3.27
CA ALA A 103 1.54 8.21 -4.71
C ALA A 103 2.21 6.94 -5.25
N THR A 104 1.75 6.53 -6.43
CA THR A 104 2.50 5.60 -7.28
C THR A 104 3.14 6.41 -8.40
N THR A 105 4.42 6.23 -8.63
CA THR A 105 5.22 7.02 -9.57
C THR A 105 6.16 6.14 -10.38
N THR A 106 6.64 6.62 -11.52
CA THR A 106 7.50 5.83 -12.41
C THR A 106 8.60 6.63 -13.11
N SER A 107 9.81 6.09 -13.13
CA SER A 107 10.94 6.65 -13.90
C SER A 107 11.09 6.04 -15.30
N LYS A 108 10.07 5.34 -15.80
CA LYS A 108 10.12 4.69 -17.12
C LYS A 108 10.47 5.67 -18.24
N ASN A 109 10.05 6.94 -18.10
CA ASN A 109 10.28 7.99 -19.09
C ASN A 109 11.45 8.93 -18.72
N GLY A 110 12.24 8.58 -17.69
CA GLY A 110 13.37 9.36 -17.21
C GLY A 110 13.37 9.55 -15.69
N PRO A 111 14.42 10.18 -15.13
CA PRO A 111 14.48 10.48 -13.71
C PRO A 111 13.26 11.25 -13.21
N ILE A 112 12.84 10.95 -11.98
CA ILE A 112 11.76 11.66 -11.30
C ILE A 112 12.27 12.38 -10.07
N VAL A 113 11.53 13.41 -9.66
CA VAL A 113 11.79 14.14 -8.42
C VAL A 113 10.56 14.04 -7.52
N ILE A 114 10.78 13.69 -6.25
CA ILE A 114 9.78 13.80 -5.19
C ILE A 114 10.19 14.95 -4.29
N GLU A 115 9.34 15.97 -4.16
CA GLU A 115 9.61 17.13 -3.33
C GLU A 115 8.92 16.99 -1.97
N VAL A 116 9.70 16.81 -0.92
CA VAL A 116 9.21 16.73 0.46
C VAL A 116 9.30 18.11 1.10
N PRO A 117 8.20 18.65 1.65
CA PRO A 117 8.21 19.95 2.31
C PRO A 117 9.08 19.91 3.57
N ALA A 118 9.66 21.06 3.92
CA ALA A 118 10.38 21.20 5.18
C ALA A 118 9.43 21.03 6.36
N ALA A 119 9.92 20.42 7.44
CA ALA A 119 9.18 20.38 8.68
C ALA A 119 8.95 21.81 9.19
N THR A 120 7.72 22.07 9.62
CA THR A 120 7.33 23.30 10.31
C THR A 120 7.19 23.03 11.81
N ASP A 121 6.81 24.04 12.57
CA ASP A 121 6.43 23.88 13.97
C ASP A 121 5.09 23.13 14.14
N LYS A 122 4.35 22.92 13.05
CA LYS A 122 3.02 22.30 13.03
C LYS A 122 2.97 20.94 12.34
N VAL A 123 3.73 20.77 11.27
CA VAL A 123 3.63 19.62 10.36
C VAL A 123 5.02 19.14 9.98
N ASN A 124 5.25 17.84 10.12
CA ASN A 124 6.40 17.12 9.57
C ASN A 124 5.94 15.84 8.89
N TYR A 125 6.34 15.59 7.64
CA TYR A 125 6.09 14.29 7.01
C TYR A 125 7.17 13.28 7.36
N PHE A 126 6.78 12.01 7.51
CA PHE A 126 7.69 10.89 7.66
C PHE A 126 7.17 9.66 6.93
N GLY A 127 8.09 8.80 6.51
CA GLY A 127 7.79 7.56 5.80
C GLY A 127 8.94 7.18 4.87
N SER A 128 8.68 6.25 3.96
CA SER A 128 9.68 5.69 3.07
C SER A 128 9.21 5.75 1.62
N VAL A 129 10.16 6.01 0.71
CA VAL A 129 9.98 5.71 -0.70
C VAL A 129 10.46 4.30 -0.93
N VAL A 130 9.64 3.49 -1.57
CA VAL A 130 9.89 2.06 -1.82
C VAL A 130 9.92 1.78 -3.32
N ASN A 131 10.68 0.75 -3.71
CA ASN A 131 10.67 0.24 -5.07
C ASN A 131 9.44 -0.64 -5.32
N GLN A 132 9.28 -1.17 -6.54
CA GLN A 132 8.14 -2.01 -6.92
C GLN A 132 7.93 -3.22 -5.99
N TRP A 133 8.97 -3.70 -5.31
CA TRP A 133 8.94 -4.87 -4.46
C TRP A 133 8.74 -4.53 -2.98
N GLU A 134 8.31 -3.29 -2.68
CA GLU A 134 8.16 -2.76 -1.32
C GLU A 134 9.49 -2.71 -0.55
N VAL A 135 10.64 -2.72 -1.25
CA VAL A 135 11.96 -2.55 -0.63
C VAL A 135 12.23 -1.06 -0.43
N PRO A 136 12.56 -0.61 0.80
CA PRO A 136 12.88 0.79 1.06
C PRO A 136 14.09 1.28 0.27
N ILE A 137 13.92 2.40 -0.44
CA ILE A 137 15.00 3.12 -1.11
C ILE A 137 15.57 4.18 -0.16
N THR A 138 14.70 4.97 0.46
CA THR A 138 15.08 6.06 1.36
C THR A 138 13.92 6.49 2.25
N ASP A 139 14.25 7.07 3.40
CA ASP A 139 13.30 7.63 4.35
C ASP A 139 13.26 9.16 4.27
N VAL A 140 12.13 9.75 4.67
CA VAL A 140 11.88 11.20 4.71
C VAL A 140 11.56 11.69 6.13
N GLY A 141 11.72 12.99 6.35
CA GLY A 141 11.48 13.66 7.62
C GLY A 141 12.69 13.70 8.56
N TYR A 142 12.46 13.98 9.85
CA TYR A 142 13.52 14.17 10.86
C TYR A 142 14.56 13.05 10.93
N LYS A 143 14.15 11.80 10.71
CA LYS A 143 15.03 10.62 10.71
C LYS A 143 15.42 10.16 9.31
N GLY A 144 14.87 10.79 8.27
CA GLY A 144 15.15 10.50 6.88
C GLY A 144 16.37 11.26 6.35
N ALA A 145 16.59 11.13 5.04
CA ALA A 145 17.72 11.76 4.36
C ALA A 145 17.69 13.30 4.46
N ASP A 146 16.50 13.91 4.46
CA ASP A 146 16.32 15.36 4.57
C ASP A 146 16.50 15.93 5.99
N LYS A 147 16.50 15.08 7.03
CA LYS A 147 16.67 15.48 8.44
C LYS A 147 15.65 16.54 8.92
N GLY A 148 14.44 16.51 8.37
CA GLY A 148 13.35 17.46 8.63
C GLY A 148 13.48 18.78 7.87
N LYS A 149 14.51 18.96 7.05
CA LYS A 149 14.69 20.21 6.27
C LYS A 149 13.88 20.22 4.98
N GLY A 150 13.22 19.11 4.66
CA GLY A 150 12.64 18.90 3.33
C GLY A 150 13.71 18.79 2.27
N GLY A 151 13.29 18.44 1.05
CA GLY A 151 14.26 18.26 -0.01
C GLY A 151 13.67 17.74 -1.30
N LYS A 152 14.50 17.80 -2.34
CA LYS A 152 14.20 17.27 -3.67
C LYS A 152 14.91 15.93 -3.83
N TYR A 153 14.14 14.85 -3.78
CA TYR A 153 14.63 13.49 -3.90
C TYR A 153 14.61 13.07 -5.37
N VAL A 154 15.78 12.86 -5.97
CA VAL A 154 15.92 12.44 -7.37
C VAL A 154 16.09 10.94 -7.42
N PHE A 155 15.26 10.26 -8.21
CA PHE A 155 15.37 8.83 -8.45
C PHE A 155 15.85 8.57 -9.88
N LEU A 156 17.06 8.03 -9.99
CA LEU A 156 17.69 7.67 -11.25
C LEU A 156 17.29 6.23 -11.63
N PRO A 157 16.68 6.01 -12.81
CA PRO A 157 16.29 4.68 -13.25
C PRO A 157 17.51 3.78 -13.51
N PRO A 158 17.30 2.44 -13.57
CA PRO A 158 18.31 1.53 -14.07
C PRO A 158 18.84 1.99 -15.44
N ASN A 159 20.16 1.92 -15.63
CA ASN A 159 20.84 2.32 -16.88
C ASN A 159 20.65 3.79 -17.29
N TYR A 160 20.42 4.69 -16.33
CA TYR A 160 20.40 6.13 -16.59
C TYR A 160 21.69 6.61 -17.29
N ASP A 161 21.54 7.39 -18.36
CA ASP A 161 22.59 7.79 -19.30
C ASP A 161 23.28 9.12 -18.94
N ASN A 162 23.01 9.66 -17.75
CA ASN A 162 23.52 10.96 -17.30
C ASN A 162 23.07 12.16 -18.14
N LYS A 163 21.98 12.06 -18.91
CA LYS A 163 21.48 13.16 -19.77
C LYS A 163 21.10 14.44 -19.01
N LEU A 164 20.74 14.35 -17.73
CA LEU A 164 20.47 15.49 -16.83
C LEU A 164 21.63 15.79 -15.87
N GLY A 165 22.79 15.16 -16.07
CA GLY A 165 23.94 15.21 -15.17
C GLY A 165 24.15 13.88 -14.43
N SER A 166 25.38 13.65 -14.00
CA SER A 166 25.77 12.55 -13.13
C SER A 166 25.21 12.72 -11.72
N LYS A 167 25.15 11.62 -10.97
CA LYS A 167 24.75 11.63 -9.55
C LYS A 167 25.50 12.71 -8.74
N GLN A 168 26.82 12.78 -8.88
CA GLN A 168 27.64 13.73 -8.14
C GLN A 168 27.29 15.20 -8.50
N GLU A 169 27.03 15.48 -9.78
CA GLU A 169 26.65 16.84 -10.22
C GLU A 169 25.28 17.25 -9.69
N LEU A 170 24.34 16.30 -9.61
CA LEU A 170 23.02 16.52 -9.02
C LEU A 170 23.12 16.71 -7.50
N GLU A 171 23.92 15.91 -6.80
CA GLU A 171 24.18 16.10 -5.37
C GLU A 171 24.83 17.47 -5.08
N ASN A 172 25.77 17.91 -5.91
CA ASN A 172 26.38 19.24 -5.81
C ASN A 172 25.39 20.39 -6.03
N GLN A 173 24.29 20.15 -6.73
CA GLN A 173 23.18 21.09 -6.88
C GLN A 173 22.20 21.08 -5.69
N GLY A 174 22.41 20.22 -4.70
CA GLY A 174 21.59 20.12 -3.50
C GLY A 174 20.44 19.11 -3.58
N TYR A 175 20.42 18.25 -4.60
CA TYR A 175 19.46 17.14 -4.67
C TYR A 175 19.88 15.97 -3.77
N LEU A 176 18.90 15.25 -3.24
CA LEU A 176 19.11 13.96 -2.57
C LEU A 176 18.94 12.86 -3.63
N VAL A 177 20.04 12.27 -4.10
CA VAL A 177 20.03 11.44 -5.31
C VAL A 177 20.13 9.95 -5.00
N PHE A 178 19.23 9.16 -5.57
CA PHE A 178 19.14 7.71 -5.36
C PHE A 178 19.12 6.99 -6.71
N GLU A 179 20.02 6.03 -6.88
CA GLU A 179 19.99 5.09 -7.99
C GLU A 179 19.08 3.93 -7.64
N THR A 180 18.29 3.47 -8.60
CA THR A 180 17.24 2.48 -8.35
C THR A 180 17.40 1.25 -9.26
N ASP A 181 16.84 0.14 -8.82
CA ASP A 181 16.88 -1.17 -9.48
C ASP A 181 15.57 -1.50 -10.24
N THR A 182 14.55 -0.64 -10.11
CA THR A 182 13.24 -0.77 -10.77
C THR A 182 12.78 0.58 -11.32
N TYR A 183 11.68 0.58 -12.08
CA TYR A 183 11.11 1.80 -12.68
C TYR A 183 9.82 2.27 -12.01
N LEU A 184 9.27 1.49 -11.08
CA LEU A 184 8.02 1.79 -10.39
C LEU A 184 8.33 2.00 -8.92
N TYR A 185 7.79 3.06 -8.35
CA TYR A 185 8.01 3.43 -6.96
C TYR A 185 6.70 3.79 -6.30
N GLY A 186 6.63 3.51 -5.01
CA GLY A 186 5.56 3.95 -4.14
C GLY A 186 6.13 4.81 -3.03
N PHE A 187 5.29 5.68 -2.48
CA PHE A 187 5.52 6.19 -1.14
C PHE A 187 4.19 6.31 -0.41
N SER A 188 4.26 6.17 0.92
CA SER A 188 3.16 6.46 1.82
C SER A 188 3.74 7.19 3.02
N PHE A 189 3.47 8.49 3.07
CA PHE A 189 3.94 9.37 4.12
C PHE A 189 2.79 9.72 5.04
N ARG A 190 3.13 9.92 6.31
CA ARG A 190 2.18 10.38 7.32
C ARG A 190 2.65 11.71 7.88
N PRO A 191 1.73 12.65 8.14
CA PRO A 191 2.07 13.85 8.87
C PRO A 191 2.19 13.51 10.36
N SER A 192 3.20 14.07 11.00
CA SER A 192 3.27 14.25 12.44
C SER A 192 2.80 15.67 12.73
N LEU A 193 1.74 15.78 13.54
CA LEU A 193 1.06 17.03 13.85
C LEU A 193 1.48 17.53 15.24
N THR A 194 1.84 18.80 15.32
CA THR A 194 2.22 19.50 16.55
C THR A 194 1.50 20.84 16.67
N ASN A 195 1.54 21.47 17.85
CA ASN A 195 0.97 22.80 18.09
C ASN A 195 -0.52 22.94 17.69
N GLY A 196 -1.30 21.86 17.87
CA GLY A 196 -2.74 21.85 17.57
C GLY A 196 -3.09 21.82 16.08
N ALA A 197 -2.12 21.47 15.21
CA ALA A 197 -2.38 21.24 13.80
C ALA A 197 -3.34 20.06 13.58
N THR A 198 -4.08 20.14 12.48
CA THR A 198 -5.04 19.13 12.03
C THR A 198 -4.51 18.40 10.79
N ASP A 199 -5.11 17.26 10.46
CA ASP A 199 -4.82 16.55 9.22
C ASP A 199 -5.12 17.43 7.99
N LYS A 200 -6.09 18.35 8.07
CA LYS A 200 -6.32 19.33 7.00
C LYS A 200 -5.16 20.30 6.84
N ASP A 201 -4.60 20.81 7.95
CA ASP A 201 -3.45 21.72 7.91
C ASP A 201 -2.25 21.06 7.23
N ALA A 202 -2.06 19.75 7.40
CA ALA A 202 -1.01 19.01 6.71
C ALA A 202 -1.25 18.93 5.19
N GLY A 203 -2.50 18.79 4.74
CA GLY A 203 -2.87 18.80 3.33
C GLY A 203 -2.50 20.11 2.61
N ASP A 204 -2.55 21.23 3.31
CA ASP A 204 -2.19 22.55 2.75
C ASP A 204 -0.67 22.73 2.56
N VAL A 205 0.16 21.89 3.19
CA VAL A 205 1.65 21.92 3.12
C VAL A 205 2.16 20.85 2.13
N THR A 206 1.34 20.41 1.18
CA THR A 206 1.50 19.14 0.45
C THR A 206 2.78 18.96 -0.40
N ILE A 207 3.15 17.68 -0.54
CA ILE A 207 4.21 17.12 -1.40
C ILE A 207 3.81 17.31 -2.88
N HIS A 208 4.62 18.00 -3.68
CA HIS A 208 4.33 18.23 -5.11
C HIS A 208 4.87 17.11 -6.01
N PRO A 209 4.05 16.58 -6.94
CA PRO A 209 4.13 16.99 -8.37
C PRO A 209 2.79 17.43 -9.01
N ARG A 210 1.64 17.08 -8.41
CA ARG A 210 0.28 17.62 -8.63
C ARG A 210 -0.60 16.91 -7.58
N ALA A 211 -1.04 17.63 -6.56
CA ALA A 211 -1.82 17.04 -5.47
C ALA A 211 -3.29 16.90 -5.88
N ILE A 212 -3.86 15.71 -5.65
CA ILE A 212 -5.30 15.44 -5.69
C ILE A 212 -5.74 15.33 -4.23
N ASP A 213 -6.43 16.35 -3.75
CA ASP A 213 -7.02 16.37 -2.42
C ASP A 213 -8.31 15.54 -2.42
N VAL A 214 -8.40 14.57 -1.52
CA VAL A 214 -9.56 13.69 -1.39
C VAL A 214 -10.13 13.85 0.01
N CYS A 215 -11.22 14.62 0.13
CA CYS A 215 -12.13 14.48 1.26
C CYS A 215 -12.83 13.13 1.15
N LEU A 216 -12.39 12.15 1.95
CA LEU A 216 -13.15 10.91 2.11
C LEU A 216 -14.36 11.21 3.01
N CYS A 217 -15.51 11.51 2.40
CA CYS A 217 -16.79 11.42 3.10
C CYS A 217 -17.18 9.95 3.38
#